data_AF-A0AAF0L7V7-F1
#
_entry.id   AF-A0AAF0L7V7-F1
#
_cell.length_a   1.000
_cell.length_b   1.000
_cell.length_c   1.000
_cell.angle_alpha   90.00
_cell.angle_beta   90.00
_cell.angle_gamma   90.00
#
_symmetry.space_group_name_H-M   'P 1'
#
loop_
_entity.id
_entity.type
_entity.pdbx_description
1 polymer ?
#
loop_
_entity_poly.entity_id
_entity_poly.type
_entity_poly.pdbx_seq_one_letter_code
_entity_poly.pdbx_strand_id
1 'polypeptide(L)'
;MSPDGRLLVVRWIVVGVWAALLVARVVVVARSPETDLTFFGIAEVAVIGIGVAVVLVGIVRMQGLRRRREDESLAFAIRRIDPTVWLVPAAPTAELREVVRENRSDVALGPRVTWAFGATEASLWELDERRATRLLVVRWSRVMHIGLEDVPAPGSRDACAIAMHYVRPDDSTAVATFHVRTAPGSRRLLGRGPKLERLLAELARERIVA
;
A
#
# COMPACT_ATOMS: atom_id res chain seq x y z
N MET A 1 7.57 20.37 -16.60
CA MET A 1 8.45 20.15 -15.43
C MET A 1 8.22 18.74 -14.89
N SER A 2 9.27 17.92 -14.82
CA SER A 2 9.18 16.56 -14.26
C SER A 2 8.92 16.60 -12.75
N PRO A 3 8.30 15.56 -12.17
CA PRO A 3 8.06 15.46 -10.73
C PRO A 3 9.34 15.58 -9.89
N ASP A 4 10.47 15.10 -10.41
CA ASP A 4 11.78 15.22 -9.75
C ASP A 4 12.27 16.68 -9.72
N GLY A 5 12.00 17.44 -10.78
CA GLY A 5 12.32 18.88 -10.83
C GLY A 5 11.53 19.70 -9.80
N ARG A 6 10.25 19.38 -9.56
CA ARG A 6 9.46 20.05 -8.53
C ARG A 6 10.01 19.80 -7.12
N LEU A 7 10.47 18.58 -6.85
CA LEU A 7 10.98 18.20 -5.53
C LEU A 7 12.35 18.85 -5.26
N LEU A 8 13.17 18.97 -6.30
CA LEU A 8 14.46 19.68 -6.27
C LEU A 8 14.26 21.18 -6.01
N VAL A 9 13.28 21.81 -6.68
CA VAL A 9 12.92 23.21 -6.45
C VAL A 9 12.42 23.45 -5.02
N VAL A 10 11.50 22.62 -4.52
CA VAL A 10 10.99 22.75 -3.14
C VAL A 10 12.11 22.61 -2.11
N ARG A 11 13.05 21.67 -2.31
CA ARG A 11 14.22 21.52 -1.44
C ARG A 11 15.05 22.79 -1.39
N TRP A 12 15.35 23.40 -2.54
CA TRP A 12 16.15 24.62 -2.59
C TRP A 12 15.43 25.84 -2.02
N ILE A 13 14.10 25.91 -2.16
CA ILE A 13 13.30 26.95 -1.51
C ILE A 13 13.41 26.82 0.01
N VAL A 14 13.26 25.61 0.56
CA VAL A 14 13.40 25.37 2.01
C VAL A 14 14.80 25.73 2.50
N VAL A 15 15.84 25.32 1.78
CA VAL A 15 17.24 25.67 2.11
C VAL A 15 17.46 27.19 2.05
N GLY A 16 16.92 27.86 1.02
CA GLY A 16 17.04 29.32 0.87
C GLY A 16 16.35 30.09 1.99
N VAL A 17 15.15 29.68 2.40
CA VAL A 17 14.43 30.28 3.54
C VAL A 17 15.23 30.08 4.83
N TRP A 18 15.77 28.88 5.06
CA TRP A 18 16.62 28.60 6.21
C TRP A 18 17.88 29.46 6.23
N ALA A 19 18.57 29.58 5.10
CA ALA A 19 19.77 30.40 4.98
C ALA A 19 19.45 31.89 5.25
N ALA A 20 18.34 32.41 4.72
CA ALA A 20 17.93 33.79 4.95
C ALA A 20 17.64 34.08 6.43
N LEU A 21 16.96 33.16 7.13
CA LEU A 21 16.68 33.29 8.57
C LEU A 21 17.95 33.25 9.41
N LEU A 22 18.88 32.36 9.07
CA LEU A 22 20.19 32.29 9.73
C LEU A 22 20.98 33.58 9.55
N VAL A 23 21.05 34.12 8.32
CA VAL A 23 21.74 35.38 8.05
C VAL A 23 21.07 36.54 8.80
N ALA A 24 19.73 36.62 8.79
CA ALA A 24 19.00 37.64 9.53
C ALA A 24 19.34 37.58 11.04
N ARG A 25 19.43 36.38 11.61
CA ARG A 25 19.84 36.18 13.01
C ARG A 25 21.25 36.70 13.28
N VAL A 26 22.22 36.32 12.46
CA VAL A 26 23.61 36.76 12.60
C VAL A 26 23.69 38.29 12.54
N VAL A 27 22.96 38.92 11.62
CA VAL A 27 22.93 40.37 11.45
C VAL A 27 22.30 41.07 12.66
N VAL A 28 21.15 40.59 13.16
CA VAL A 28 20.46 41.19 14.30
C VAL A 28 21.29 41.09 15.58
N VAL A 29 21.85 39.90 15.86
CA VAL A 29 22.70 39.68 17.03
C VAL A 29 23.98 40.53 16.98
N ALA A 30 24.57 40.69 15.79
CA ALA A 30 25.79 41.49 15.63
C ALA A 30 25.57 43.01 15.68
N ARG A 31 24.38 43.49 15.30
CA ARG A 31 24.08 44.93 15.20
C ARG A 31 23.43 45.51 16.45
N SER A 32 22.71 44.71 17.24
CA SER A 32 21.81 45.22 18.30
C SER A 32 21.78 44.30 19.54
N PRO A 33 22.89 44.18 20.30
CA PRO A 33 22.99 43.21 21.39
C PRO A 33 22.00 43.43 22.55
N GLU A 34 21.49 44.66 22.70
CA GLU A 34 20.55 45.07 23.77
C GLU A 34 19.06 44.82 23.42
N THR A 35 18.75 44.34 22.20
CA THR A 35 17.36 44.22 21.72
C THR A 35 16.68 42.97 22.30
N ASP A 36 15.43 43.09 22.75
CA ASP A 36 14.63 41.95 23.21
C ASP A 36 14.33 41.00 22.03
N LEU A 37 15.08 39.90 21.97
CA LEU A 37 15.04 38.91 20.90
C LEU A 37 13.87 37.92 21.03
N THR A 38 13.01 38.07 22.03
CA THR A 38 11.93 37.10 22.30
C THR A 38 11.01 36.91 21.09
N PHE A 39 10.64 38.00 20.41
CA PHE A 39 9.79 37.95 19.22
C PHE A 39 10.49 37.26 18.03
N PHE A 40 11.81 37.47 17.90
CA PHE A 40 12.62 36.82 16.88
C PHE A 40 12.77 35.32 17.15
N GLY A 41 12.98 34.93 18.40
CA GLY A 41 13.01 33.52 18.82
C GLY A 41 11.70 32.80 18.57
N ILE A 42 10.55 33.44 18.84
CA ILE A 42 9.22 32.89 18.53
C ILE A 42 9.06 32.69 17.02
N ALA A 43 9.44 33.69 16.21
CA ALA A 43 9.38 33.60 14.76
C ALA A 43 10.27 32.47 14.22
N GLU A 44 11.48 32.31 14.77
CA GLU A 44 12.41 31.24 14.40
C GLU A 44 11.82 29.86 14.71
N VAL A 45 11.30 29.65 15.91
CA VAL A 45 10.63 28.39 16.29
C VAL A 45 9.45 28.09 15.37
N ALA A 46 8.64 29.10 15.04
CA ALA A 46 7.51 28.95 14.13
C ALA A 46 7.96 28.50 12.72
N VAL A 47 9.02 29.11 12.17
CA VAL A 47 9.52 28.71 10.84
C VAL A 47 10.17 27.32 10.86
N ILE A 48 10.93 26.99 11.91
CA ILE A 48 11.47 25.64 12.09
C ILE A 48 10.33 24.63 12.13
N GLY A 49 9.29 24.90 12.92
CA GLY A 49 8.11 24.04 13.02
C GLY A 49 7.42 23.83 11.67
N ILE A 50 7.22 24.90 10.88
CA ILE A 50 6.65 24.82 9.54
C ILE A 50 7.57 24.00 8.61
N GLY A 51 8.88 24.23 8.63
CA GLY A 51 9.85 23.50 7.82
C GLY A 51 9.83 22.00 8.12
N VAL A 52 9.84 21.62 9.40
CA VAL A 52 9.73 20.23 9.85
C VAL A 52 8.40 19.61 9.40
N ALA A 53 7.28 20.32 9.57
CA ALA A 53 5.97 19.85 9.13
C ALA A 53 5.92 19.58 7.61
N VAL A 54 6.48 20.48 6.79
CA VAL A 54 6.57 20.31 5.34
C VAL A 54 7.40 19.08 4.96
N VAL A 55 8.54 18.87 5.62
CA VAL A 55 9.39 17.69 5.38
C VAL A 55 8.65 16.40 5.76
N LEU A 56 7.99 16.37 6.93
CA LEU A 56 7.21 15.20 7.38
C LEU A 56 6.08 14.88 6.40
N VAL A 57 5.32 15.89 5.96
CA VAL A 57 4.27 15.73 4.94
C VAL A 57 4.85 15.21 3.63
N GLY A 58 6.01 15.72 3.23
CA GLY A 58 6.75 15.27 2.05
C GLY A 58 7.14 13.79 2.13
N ILE A 59 7.72 13.36 3.26
CA ILE A 59 8.11 11.96 3.51
C ILE A 59 6.87 11.06 3.46
N VAL A 60 5.79 11.43 4.14
CA VAL A 60 4.54 10.65 4.14
C VAL A 60 3.98 10.50 2.73
N ARG A 61 3.96 11.58 1.94
CA ARG A 61 3.53 11.52 0.53
C ARG A 61 4.46 10.64 -0.32
N MET A 62 5.77 10.77 -0.16
CA MET A 62 6.75 10.03 -0.95
C MET A 62 6.65 8.52 -0.67
N GLN A 63 6.46 8.14 0.59
CA GLN A 63 6.19 6.74 0.96
C GLN A 63 4.91 6.22 0.31
N GLY A 64 3.85 7.03 0.27
CA GLY A 64 2.59 6.66 -0.41
C GLY A 64 2.76 6.47 -1.92
N LEU A 65 3.50 7.35 -2.58
CA LEU A 65 3.79 7.26 -4.01
C LEU A 65 4.69 6.06 -4.35
N ARG A 66 5.73 5.82 -3.56
CA ARG A 66 6.60 4.64 -3.72
C ARG A 66 5.79 3.35 -3.65
N ARG A 67 4.91 3.25 -2.65
CA ARG A 67 3.99 2.11 -2.47
C ARG A 67 3.02 1.89 -3.62
N ARG A 68 2.55 2.97 -4.25
CA ARG A 68 1.72 2.90 -5.47
C ARG A 68 2.52 2.33 -6.63
N ARG A 69 3.74 2.85 -6.84
CA ARG A 69 4.64 2.38 -7.89
C ARG A 69 5.00 0.92 -7.73
N GLU A 70 5.22 0.45 -6.51
CA GLU A 70 5.47 -0.98 -6.22
C GLU A 70 4.27 -1.83 -6.67
N ASP A 71 3.04 -1.50 -6.23
CA ASP A 71 1.82 -2.22 -6.63
C ASP A 71 1.59 -2.16 -8.15
N GLU A 72 1.83 -1.01 -8.79
CA GLU A 72 1.71 -0.83 -10.25
C GLU A 72 2.77 -1.61 -11.03
N SER A 73 4.01 -1.66 -10.53
CA SER A 73 5.09 -2.43 -11.15
C SER A 73 4.83 -3.94 -11.08
N LEU A 74 4.28 -4.41 -9.96
CA LEU A 74 3.83 -5.79 -9.80
C LEU A 74 2.68 -6.08 -10.76
N ALA A 75 1.69 -5.17 -10.82
CA ALA A 75 0.56 -5.30 -11.75
C ALA A 75 1.01 -5.37 -13.21
N PHE A 76 1.99 -4.54 -13.61
CA PHE A 76 2.58 -4.58 -14.94
C PHE A 76 3.31 -5.90 -15.22
N ALA A 77 4.09 -6.39 -14.25
CA ALA A 77 4.80 -7.66 -14.37
C ALA A 77 3.83 -8.84 -14.56
N ILE A 78 2.74 -8.89 -13.79
CA ILE A 78 1.71 -9.93 -13.91
C ILE A 78 1.00 -9.85 -15.27
N ARG A 79 0.56 -8.65 -15.68
CA ARG A 79 -0.12 -8.46 -16.97
C ARG A 79 0.72 -8.78 -18.20
N ARG A 80 2.05 -8.71 -18.07
CA ARG A 80 2.96 -9.16 -19.13
C ARG A 80 2.93 -10.68 -19.31
N ILE A 81 2.65 -11.43 -18.23
CA ILE A 81 2.54 -12.89 -18.26
C ILE A 81 1.13 -13.29 -18.71
N ASP A 82 0.11 -12.70 -18.10
CA ASP A 82 -1.30 -12.92 -18.46
C ASP A 82 -2.05 -11.58 -18.47
N PRO A 83 -2.41 -11.04 -19.65
CA PRO A 83 -3.08 -9.75 -19.74
C PRO A 83 -4.56 -9.82 -19.32
N THR A 84 -5.14 -11.01 -19.21
CA THR A 84 -6.57 -11.21 -18.93
C THR A 84 -6.89 -11.23 -17.45
N VAL A 85 -5.88 -11.37 -16.58
CA VAL A 85 -6.12 -11.44 -15.14
C VAL A 85 -6.61 -10.12 -14.55
N TRP A 86 -7.60 -10.26 -13.69
CA TRP A 86 -8.08 -9.18 -12.84
C TRP A 86 -7.26 -9.08 -11.56
N LEU A 87 -6.77 -7.87 -11.26
CA LEU A 87 -5.83 -7.64 -10.18
C LEU A 87 -6.51 -6.98 -8.97
N VAL A 88 -6.38 -7.61 -7.81
CA VAL A 88 -6.96 -7.13 -6.54
C VAL A 88 -5.85 -6.81 -5.55
N PRO A 89 -5.58 -5.53 -5.26
CA PRO A 89 -4.64 -5.16 -4.22
C PRO A 89 -5.19 -5.55 -2.86
N ALA A 90 -4.45 -6.36 -2.11
CA ALA A 90 -4.93 -6.96 -0.88
C ALA A 90 -3.88 -6.90 0.25
N ALA A 91 -4.30 -7.28 1.45
CA ALA A 91 -3.47 -7.54 2.61
C ALA A 91 -3.83 -8.94 3.16
N PRO A 92 -2.84 -9.80 3.44
CA PRO A 92 -3.11 -11.17 3.88
C PRO A 92 -3.56 -11.19 5.35
N THR A 93 -4.56 -12.02 5.67
CA THR A 93 -4.98 -12.30 7.05
C THR A 93 -3.93 -13.13 7.79
N ALA A 94 -4.08 -13.28 9.10
CA ALA A 94 -3.22 -14.18 9.88
C ALA A 94 -3.34 -15.64 9.39
N GLU A 95 -4.56 -16.08 9.07
CA GLU A 95 -4.82 -17.41 8.51
C GLU A 95 -4.10 -17.61 7.17
N LEU A 96 -4.21 -16.68 6.23
CA LEU A 96 -3.52 -16.80 4.93
C LEU A 96 -1.99 -16.81 5.09
N ARG A 97 -1.46 -16.06 6.06
CA ARG A 97 -0.03 -16.10 6.41
C ARG A 97 0.38 -17.48 6.90
N GLU A 98 -0.44 -18.09 7.74
CA GLU A 98 -0.18 -19.44 8.26
C GLU A 98 -0.19 -20.47 7.13
N VAL A 99 -1.22 -20.45 6.28
CA VAL A 99 -1.34 -21.35 5.13
C VAL A 99 -0.12 -21.25 4.21
N VAL A 100 0.33 -20.03 3.89
CA VAL A 100 1.53 -19.87 3.04
C VAL A 100 2.79 -20.32 3.78
N ARG A 101 2.92 -20.03 5.08
CA ARG A 101 4.08 -20.48 5.89
C ARG A 101 4.19 -22.00 5.97
N GLU A 102 3.07 -22.71 6.13
CA GLU A 102 3.02 -24.17 6.17
C GLU A 102 3.46 -24.80 4.84
N ASN A 103 3.07 -24.19 3.71
CA ASN A 103 3.37 -24.72 2.37
C ASN A 103 4.72 -24.22 1.81
N ARG A 104 5.20 -23.07 2.28
CA ARG A 104 6.40 -22.34 1.83
C ARG A 104 7.05 -21.67 3.03
N SER A 105 7.73 -22.45 3.86
CA SER A 105 8.39 -21.97 5.09
C SER A 105 9.51 -20.97 4.83
N ASP A 106 10.03 -20.92 3.61
CA ASP A 106 11.07 -20.00 3.13
C ASP A 106 10.51 -18.59 2.80
N VAL A 107 9.20 -18.44 2.68
CA VAL A 107 8.57 -17.18 2.26
C VAL A 107 7.85 -16.50 3.42
N ALA A 108 8.37 -15.33 3.81
CA ALA A 108 7.68 -14.43 4.73
C ALA A 108 6.81 -13.44 3.94
N LEU A 109 5.49 -13.68 3.93
CA LEU A 109 4.52 -12.77 3.31
C LEU A 109 4.65 -11.36 3.86
N GLY A 110 4.77 -10.37 2.98
CA GLY A 110 4.73 -8.98 3.37
C GLY A 110 3.34 -8.50 3.81
N PRO A 111 3.23 -7.23 4.21
CA PRO A 111 1.94 -6.63 4.57
C PRO A 111 1.02 -6.37 3.37
N ARG A 112 1.52 -6.52 2.14
CA ARG A 112 0.85 -6.08 0.92
C ARG A 112 1.08 -7.12 -0.15
N VAL A 113 -0.02 -7.58 -0.73
CA VAL A 113 -0.03 -8.58 -1.78
C VAL A 113 -0.98 -8.14 -2.89
N THR A 114 -0.90 -8.81 -4.02
CA THR A 114 -1.85 -8.66 -5.12
C THR A 114 -2.36 -10.03 -5.51
N TRP A 115 -3.67 -10.20 -5.49
CA TRP A 115 -4.30 -11.37 -6.10
C TRP A 115 -4.54 -11.11 -7.58
N ALA A 116 -4.22 -12.09 -8.41
CA ALA A 116 -4.52 -12.11 -9.83
C ALA A 116 -5.54 -13.22 -10.09
N PHE A 117 -6.75 -12.84 -10.48
CA PHE A 117 -7.86 -13.75 -10.79
C PHE A 117 -8.00 -13.85 -12.31
N GLY A 118 -7.78 -15.03 -12.86
CA GLY A 118 -8.12 -15.38 -14.24
C GLY A 118 -9.37 -16.25 -14.29
N ALA A 119 -9.71 -16.76 -15.48
CA ALA A 119 -10.90 -17.58 -15.68
C ALA A 119 -10.85 -18.94 -14.97
N THR A 120 -9.67 -19.56 -14.86
CA THR A 120 -9.48 -20.93 -14.32
C THR A 120 -8.54 -20.99 -13.12
N GLU A 121 -7.93 -19.87 -12.74
CA GLU A 121 -7.01 -19.82 -11.61
C GLU A 121 -6.97 -18.46 -10.92
N ALA A 122 -6.71 -18.47 -9.62
CA ALA A 122 -6.34 -17.31 -8.83
C ALA A 122 -4.92 -17.52 -8.33
N SER A 123 -4.14 -16.45 -8.33
CA SER A 123 -2.78 -16.50 -7.83
C SER A 123 -2.45 -15.33 -6.94
N LEU A 124 -1.74 -15.63 -5.86
CA LEU A 124 -1.25 -14.67 -4.91
C LEU A 124 0.17 -14.26 -5.31
N TRP A 125 0.39 -12.96 -5.46
CA TRP A 125 1.66 -12.39 -5.84
C TRP A 125 2.16 -11.39 -4.81
N GLU A 126 3.48 -11.40 -4.63
CA GLU A 126 4.20 -10.40 -3.86
C GLU A 126 5.38 -9.87 -4.68
N LEU A 127 5.69 -8.59 -4.48
CA LEU A 127 6.91 -7.99 -5.01
C LEU A 127 7.94 -7.95 -3.88
N ASP A 128 8.97 -8.78 -3.99
CA ASP A 128 10.12 -8.75 -3.09
C ASP A 128 11.31 -8.07 -3.79
N GLU A 129 11.67 -6.88 -3.31
CA GLU A 129 12.62 -5.94 -3.91
C GLU A 129 12.38 -5.65 -5.40
N ARG A 130 12.85 -6.54 -6.27
CA ARG A 130 12.76 -6.44 -7.75
C ARG A 130 12.19 -7.71 -8.40
N ARG A 131 11.77 -8.69 -7.61
CA ARG A 131 11.25 -9.98 -8.08
C ARG A 131 9.77 -10.09 -7.76
N ALA A 132 8.95 -10.26 -8.80
CA ALA A 132 7.55 -10.62 -8.65
C ALA A 132 7.47 -12.14 -8.44
N THR A 133 7.05 -12.56 -7.25
CA THR A 133 7.00 -13.97 -6.87
C THR A 133 5.55 -14.42 -6.77
N ARG A 134 5.23 -15.51 -7.47
CA ARG A 134 3.93 -16.19 -7.38
C ARG A 134 3.96 -17.15 -6.19
N LEU A 135 3.23 -16.82 -5.13
CA LEU A 135 3.30 -17.50 -3.83
C LEU A 135 2.32 -18.66 -3.71
N LEU A 136 1.09 -18.44 -4.15
CA LEU A 136 0.03 -19.43 -4.11
C LEU A 136 -0.68 -19.44 -5.46
N VAL A 137 -1.02 -20.62 -5.94
CA VAL A 137 -1.85 -20.80 -7.12
C VAL A 137 -2.99 -21.71 -6.75
N VAL A 138 -4.20 -21.20 -6.92
CA VAL A 138 -5.43 -21.95 -6.77
C VAL A 138 -6.00 -22.11 -8.16
N ARG A 139 -5.91 -23.33 -8.69
CA ARG A 139 -6.58 -23.71 -9.93
C ARG A 139 -7.93 -24.30 -9.60
N TRP A 140 -8.93 -24.00 -10.40
CA TRP A 140 -10.24 -24.64 -10.26
C TRP A 140 -10.65 -25.33 -11.55
N SER A 141 -11.08 -26.58 -11.40
CA SER A 141 -11.79 -27.36 -12.42
C SER A 141 -13.29 -27.47 -12.11
N ARG A 142 -13.70 -27.07 -10.90
CA ARG A 142 -15.08 -27.10 -10.38
C ARG A 142 -15.38 -25.80 -9.62
N VAL A 143 -16.64 -25.62 -9.22
CA VAL A 143 -17.16 -24.45 -8.54
C VAL A 143 -16.35 -24.05 -7.29
N MET A 144 -15.77 -22.85 -7.33
CA MET A 144 -15.17 -22.13 -6.19
C MET A 144 -16.23 -21.20 -5.55
N HIS A 145 -16.28 -21.13 -4.22
CA HIS A 145 -17.12 -20.16 -3.52
C HIS A 145 -16.27 -18.97 -3.06
N ILE A 146 -16.73 -17.76 -3.37
CA ILE A 146 -16.12 -16.52 -2.89
C ILE A 146 -17.17 -15.81 -2.05
N GLY A 147 -16.86 -15.58 -0.79
CA GLY A 147 -17.76 -14.99 0.20
C GLY A 147 -17.12 -13.85 0.96
N LEU A 148 -17.92 -13.25 1.82
CA LEU A 148 -17.51 -12.24 2.79
C LEU A 148 -17.45 -12.88 4.17
N GLU A 149 -16.36 -12.62 4.90
CA GLU A 149 -16.16 -13.10 6.25
C GLU A 149 -15.74 -11.94 7.16
N ASP A 150 -16.27 -11.93 8.37
CA ASP A 150 -15.95 -10.92 9.37
C ASP A 150 -14.72 -11.34 10.16
N VAL A 151 -13.55 -11.06 9.59
CA VAL A 151 -12.26 -11.33 10.21
C VAL A 151 -11.68 -10.03 10.79
N PRO A 152 -11.21 -10.01 12.06
CA PRO A 152 -10.59 -8.84 12.64
C PRO A 152 -9.39 -8.37 11.82
N ALA A 153 -9.43 -7.14 11.31
CA ALA A 153 -8.29 -6.55 10.63
C ALA A 153 -7.45 -5.67 11.58
N PRO A 154 -6.12 -5.59 11.37
CA PRO A 154 -5.30 -4.66 12.11
C PRO A 154 -5.73 -3.21 11.83
N GLY A 155 -6.29 -2.54 12.85
CA GLY A 155 -6.61 -1.12 12.80
C GLY A 155 -7.95 -0.74 12.16
N SER A 156 -8.88 -1.68 11.95
CA SER A 156 -10.23 -1.36 11.46
C SER A 156 -11.29 -2.26 12.11
N ARG A 157 -12.33 -1.64 12.69
CA ARG A 157 -13.45 -2.33 13.34
C ARG A 157 -14.51 -2.89 12.38
N ASP A 158 -14.56 -2.40 11.15
CA ASP A 158 -15.56 -2.78 10.13
C ASP A 158 -14.94 -3.49 8.90
N ALA A 159 -13.73 -4.04 9.08
CA ALA A 159 -13.04 -4.71 7.99
C ALA A 159 -13.66 -6.08 7.74
N CYS A 160 -13.97 -6.34 6.47
CA CYS A 160 -14.45 -7.62 6.00
C CYS A 160 -13.35 -8.25 5.13
N ALA A 161 -13.12 -9.54 5.28
CA ALA A 161 -12.24 -10.31 4.43
C ALA A 161 -13.06 -10.96 3.32
N ILE A 162 -12.44 -11.12 2.16
CA ILE A 162 -12.94 -12.02 1.14
C ILE A 162 -12.41 -13.41 1.48
N ALA A 163 -13.33 -14.36 1.61
CA ALA A 163 -13.03 -15.77 1.80
C ALA A 163 -13.11 -16.48 0.45
N MET A 164 -12.03 -17.13 0.04
CA MET A 164 -11.97 -17.98 -1.15
C MET A 164 -11.93 -19.44 -0.71
N HIS A 165 -13.01 -20.18 -0.96
CA HIS A 165 -13.09 -21.61 -0.69
C HIS A 165 -12.68 -22.39 -1.93
N TYR A 166 -11.68 -23.25 -1.81
CA TYR A 166 -11.13 -24.05 -2.91
C TYR A 166 -10.85 -25.48 -2.48
N VAL A 167 -10.66 -26.36 -3.46
CA VAL A 167 -10.31 -27.77 -3.25
C VAL A 167 -8.83 -27.96 -3.56
N ARG A 168 -8.10 -28.61 -2.67
CA ARG A 168 -6.68 -28.93 -2.81
C ARG A 168 -6.48 -30.20 -3.67
N PRO A 169 -5.26 -30.49 -4.13
CA PRO A 169 -4.99 -31.70 -4.92
C PRO A 169 -5.26 -33.03 -4.20
N ASP A 170 -5.33 -33.02 -2.87
CA ASP A 170 -5.68 -34.16 -2.01
C ASP A 170 -7.20 -34.28 -1.77
N ASP A 171 -8.01 -33.58 -2.58
CA ASP A 171 -9.47 -33.47 -2.47
C ASP A 171 -9.98 -32.85 -1.15
N SER A 172 -9.08 -32.31 -0.32
CA SER A 172 -9.47 -31.58 0.89
C SER A 172 -9.93 -30.16 0.57
N THR A 173 -10.96 -29.67 1.28
CA THR A 173 -11.42 -28.28 1.14
C THR A 173 -10.57 -27.35 2.00
N ALA A 174 -10.19 -26.21 1.45
CA ALA A 174 -9.44 -25.17 2.15
C ALA A 174 -10.05 -23.78 1.90
N VAL A 175 -9.75 -22.86 2.81
CA VAL A 175 -10.18 -21.46 2.73
C VAL A 175 -8.95 -20.57 2.76
N ALA A 176 -8.98 -19.51 1.95
CA ALA A 176 -8.00 -18.43 1.99
C ALA A 176 -8.74 -17.11 2.18
N THR A 177 -8.49 -16.45 3.30
CA THR A 177 -9.09 -15.15 3.62
C THR A 177 -8.11 -14.00 3.33
N PHE A 178 -8.59 -12.89 2.79
CA PHE A 178 -7.76 -11.71 2.57
C PHE A 178 -8.56 -10.41 2.64
N HIS A 179 -7.94 -9.34 3.12
CA HIS A 179 -8.57 -8.01 3.11
C HIS A 179 -8.26 -7.28 1.82
N VAL A 180 -9.28 -6.67 1.21
CA VAL A 180 -9.10 -5.87 -0.01
C VAL A 180 -8.72 -4.45 0.36
N ARG A 181 -7.77 -3.87 -0.36
CA ARG A 181 -7.37 -2.47 -0.23
C ARG A 181 -8.20 -1.61 -1.18
N THR A 182 -8.52 -0.39 -0.77
CA THR A 182 -9.37 0.51 -1.58
C THR A 182 -8.77 0.87 -2.95
N ALA A 183 -7.44 0.83 -3.07
CA ALA A 183 -6.68 1.12 -4.28
C ALA A 183 -5.23 0.63 -4.13
N PRO A 184 -4.48 0.50 -5.24
CA PRO A 184 -3.02 0.42 -5.20
C PRO A 184 -2.43 1.56 -4.35
N GLY A 185 -1.39 1.26 -3.57
CA GLY A 185 -0.78 2.20 -2.63
C GLY A 185 -1.54 2.44 -1.33
N SER A 186 -2.83 2.09 -1.26
CA SER A 186 -3.66 2.39 -0.10
C SER A 186 -3.29 1.51 1.10
N ARG A 187 -3.39 2.08 2.31
CA ARG A 187 -3.42 1.35 3.58
C ARG A 187 -4.86 1.10 4.06
N ARG A 188 -5.82 1.83 3.49
CA ARG A 188 -7.22 1.72 3.85
C ARG A 188 -7.78 0.43 3.24
N LEU A 189 -8.36 -0.39 4.10
CA LEU A 189 -9.11 -1.57 3.69
C LEU A 189 -10.50 -1.15 3.21
N LEU A 190 -11.03 -1.91 2.25
CA LEU A 190 -12.38 -1.76 1.77
C LEU A 190 -13.32 -2.41 2.80
N GLY A 191 -14.13 -1.60 3.48
CA GLY A 191 -15.16 -2.09 4.39
C GLY A 191 -16.39 -2.62 3.64
N ARG A 192 -17.35 -3.16 4.40
CA ARG A 192 -18.65 -3.57 3.84
C ARG A 192 -19.33 -2.41 3.10
N GLY A 193 -20.00 -2.74 2.00
CA GLY A 193 -20.77 -1.80 1.20
C GLY A 193 -20.70 -2.07 -0.31
N PRO A 194 -21.32 -1.20 -1.14
CA PRO A 194 -21.60 -1.49 -2.55
C PRO A 194 -20.36 -1.77 -3.39
N LYS A 195 -19.23 -1.14 -3.04
CA LYS A 195 -17.95 -1.36 -3.75
C LYS A 195 -17.39 -2.76 -3.50
N LEU A 196 -17.50 -3.25 -2.27
CA LEU A 196 -17.03 -4.59 -1.92
C LEU A 196 -17.97 -5.66 -2.49
N GLU A 197 -19.28 -5.43 -2.43
CA GLU A 197 -20.29 -6.31 -3.04
C GLU A 197 -20.13 -6.41 -4.56
N ARG A 198 -19.88 -5.29 -5.24
CA ARG A 198 -19.59 -5.28 -6.67
C ARG A 198 -18.33 -6.07 -7.00
N LEU A 199 -17.26 -5.86 -6.21
CA LEU A 199 -16.00 -6.58 -6.36
C LEU A 199 -16.22 -8.10 -6.18
N LEU A 200 -16.99 -8.49 -5.17
CA LEU A 200 -17.37 -9.88 -4.92
C LEU A 200 -18.14 -10.47 -6.11
N ALA A 201 -19.11 -9.73 -6.66
CA ALA A 201 -19.88 -10.15 -7.82
C ALA A 201 -19.05 -10.21 -9.11
N GLU A 202 -18.01 -9.38 -9.25
CA GLU A 202 -17.04 -9.45 -10.34
C GLU A 202 -16.16 -10.70 -10.20
N LEU A 203 -15.61 -10.97 -9.01
CA LEU A 203 -14.85 -12.19 -8.71
C LEU A 203 -15.67 -13.47 -8.95
N ALA A 204 -16.91 -13.47 -8.49
CA ALA A 204 -17.83 -14.60 -8.66
C ALA A 204 -18.27 -14.78 -10.12
N ARG A 205 -18.12 -13.78 -10.99
CA ARG A 205 -18.40 -13.88 -12.43
C ARG A 205 -17.21 -14.43 -13.21
N GLU A 206 -15.99 -14.10 -12.81
CA GLU A 206 -14.76 -14.64 -13.44
C GLU A 206 -14.69 -16.17 -13.33
N ARG A 207 -15.42 -16.75 -12.38
CA ARG A 207 -15.68 -18.18 -12.19
C ARG A 207 -16.46 -18.84 -13.34
N ILE A 208 -17.24 -18.08 -14.12
CA ILE A 208 -18.27 -18.60 -15.04
C ILE A 208 -17.72 -18.58 -16.46
N VAL A 209 -16.76 -19.44 -16.76
CA VAL A 209 -16.57 -19.92 -18.14
C VAL A 209 -16.39 -21.43 -18.06
N ALA A 210 -17.44 -22.13 -18.48
CA ALA A 210 -17.41 -23.56 -18.72
C ALA A 210 -16.73 -23.85 -20.06
#